data_AF-A0A645I4E2-F1
#
_entry.id   AF-A0A645I4E2-F1
#
_cell.length_a   1.000
_cell.length_b   1.000
_cell.length_c   1.000
_cell.angle_alpha   90.00
_cell.angle_beta   90.00
_cell.angle_gamma   90.00
#
_symmetry.space_group_name_H-M   'P 1'
#
loop_
_entity.id
_entity.type
_entity.pdbx_description
1 polymer ?
#
loop_
_entity_poly.entity_id
_entity_poly.type
_entity_poly.pdbx_seq_one_letter_code
_entity_poly.pdbx_strand_id
1 'polypeptide(L)'
;MLETGEGICYAKSMLLAALLRGKGIPAGFCYQRLTIGDTPDIGYCIHCLNSVYLEGEKLWIRIDARGNTFGKNAQFSKAHPEREQLAFPVRPECGEKDYPEIYVSPAPATIKALETNEDALNMILHGLPEDI
;
A
#
# COMPACT_ATOMS: atom_id res chain seq x y z
N MET A 1 15.17 -6.59 4.07
CA MET A 1 13.70 -6.71 4.02
C MET A 1 13.23 -8.16 4.13
N LEU A 2 13.38 -9.01 3.11
CA LEU A 2 12.91 -10.41 3.22
C LEU A 2 13.76 -11.27 4.18
N GLU A 3 15.08 -11.10 4.17
CA GLU A 3 15.99 -11.81 5.08
C GLU A 3 15.85 -11.36 6.54
N THR A 4 15.45 -10.09 6.75
CA THR A 4 15.34 -9.48 8.07
C THR A 4 13.91 -9.47 8.62
N GLY A 5 12.90 -9.83 7.81
CA GLY A 5 11.49 -9.84 8.21
C GLY A 5 10.87 -8.45 8.45
N GLU A 6 11.58 -7.39 8.11
CA GLU A 6 11.18 -6.00 8.35
C GLU A 6 10.79 -5.33 7.04
N GLY A 7 9.71 -4.54 7.03
CA GLY A 7 9.33 -3.74 5.88
C GLY A 7 8.04 -2.92 6.06
N ILE A 8 7.99 -1.75 5.43
CA ILE A 8 6.81 -0.89 5.38
C ILE A 8 5.86 -1.31 4.24
N CYS A 9 4.77 -0.57 4.03
CA CYS A 9 3.71 -0.91 3.06
C CYS A 9 4.25 -1.22 1.67
N TYR A 10 5.18 -0.43 1.11
CA TYR A 10 5.77 -0.69 -0.22
C TYR A 10 6.39 -2.08 -0.31
N ALA A 11 7.25 -2.43 0.64
CA ALA A 11 7.96 -3.71 0.64
C ALA A 11 7.01 -4.89 0.78
N LYS A 12 6.03 -4.77 1.68
CA LYS A 12 4.99 -5.78 1.88
C LYS A 12 4.11 -5.95 0.64
N SER A 13 3.73 -4.85 0.00
CA SER A 13 2.94 -4.87 -1.23
C SER A 13 3.72 -5.42 -2.42
N MET A 14 5.01 -5.12 -2.53
CA MET A 14 5.89 -5.71 -3.54
C MET A 14 6.03 -7.22 -3.35
N LEU A 15 6.26 -7.67 -2.11
CA LEU A 15 6.30 -9.10 -1.80
C LEU A 15 4.97 -9.78 -2.14
N LEU A 16 3.83 -9.22 -1.73
CA LEU A 16 2.51 -9.80 -2.03
C LEU A 16 2.27 -9.89 -3.54
N ALA A 17 2.57 -8.83 -4.29
CA ALA A 17 2.45 -8.84 -5.75
C ALA A 17 3.33 -9.92 -6.39
N ALA A 18 4.59 -10.05 -5.95
CA ALA A 18 5.51 -11.06 -6.46
C ALA A 18 5.01 -12.49 -6.17
N LEU A 19 4.53 -12.75 -4.95
CA LEU A 19 3.98 -14.05 -4.56
C LEU A 19 2.75 -14.43 -5.39
N LEU A 20 1.80 -13.50 -5.55
CA LEU A 20 0.57 -13.72 -6.31
C LEU A 20 0.86 -13.95 -7.80
N ARG A 21 1.70 -13.11 -8.40
CA ARG A 21 2.12 -13.25 -9.80
C ARG A 21 2.86 -14.56 -10.04
N GLY A 22 3.71 -14.98 -9.09
CA GLY A 22 4.38 -16.29 -9.12
C GLY A 22 3.42 -17.48 -9.09
N LYS A 23 2.16 -17.27 -8.66
CA LYS A 23 1.06 -18.25 -8.71
C LYS A 23 0.09 -18.03 -9.88
N GLY A 24 0.41 -17.13 -10.81
CA GLY A 24 -0.44 -16.81 -11.95
C GLY A 24 -1.64 -15.92 -11.62
N ILE A 25 -1.73 -15.38 -10.41
CA ILE A 25 -2.80 -14.46 -10.00
C ILE A 25 -2.40 -13.05 -10.45
N PRO A 26 -3.19 -12.37 -11.31
CA PRO A 26 -2.90 -11.00 -11.69
C PRO A 26 -2.99 -10.09 -10.46
N ALA A 27 -1.90 -9.36 -10.22
CA ALA A 27 -1.83 -8.40 -9.13
C ALA A 27 -1.09 -7.16 -9.62
N GLY A 28 -1.46 -5.99 -9.11
CA GLY A 28 -0.85 -4.70 -9.37
C GLY A 28 -0.73 -3.89 -8.09
N PHE A 29 -0.31 -2.64 -8.25
CA PHE A 29 -0.18 -1.67 -7.17
C PHE A 29 -1.23 -0.59 -7.34
N CYS A 30 -1.76 -0.09 -6.23
CA CYS A 30 -2.56 1.12 -6.16
C CYS A 30 -2.14 1.89 -4.91
N TYR A 31 -2.55 3.16 -4.81
CA TYR A 31 -1.95 4.05 -3.84
C TYR A 31 -2.96 4.96 -3.15
N GLN A 32 -2.58 5.44 -1.98
CA GLN A 32 -3.28 6.48 -1.25
C GLN A 32 -2.28 7.55 -0.85
N ARG A 33 -2.63 8.83 -1.00
CA ARG A 33 -1.92 9.91 -0.32
C ARG A 33 -2.58 10.13 1.03
N LEU A 34 -1.85 9.88 2.11
CA LEU A 34 -2.35 9.99 3.47
C LEU A 34 -1.52 11.01 4.25
N THR A 35 -2.12 11.60 5.29
CA THR A 35 -1.35 12.39 6.26
C THR A 35 -0.44 11.47 7.08
N ILE A 36 0.76 11.95 7.46
CA ILE A 36 1.69 11.15 8.28
C ILE A 36 1.15 10.95 9.71
N GLY A 37 0.38 11.93 10.22
CA GLY A 37 -0.24 11.92 11.55
C GLY A 37 -1.74 12.15 11.47
N ASP A 38 -2.34 12.55 12.59
CA ASP A 38 -3.79 12.79 12.64
C ASP A 38 -4.20 14.04 11.85
N THR A 39 -3.26 14.97 11.67
CA THR A 39 -3.44 16.27 11.01
C THR A 39 -2.45 16.49 9.85
N PRO A 40 -2.78 17.37 8.89
CA PRO A 40 -1.92 17.67 7.73
C PRO A 40 -0.60 18.40 8.01
N ASP A 41 -0.43 18.94 9.21
CA ASP A 41 0.66 19.85 9.60
C ASP A 41 2.04 19.21 9.56
N ILE A 42 2.12 17.89 9.73
CA ILE A 42 3.39 17.14 9.69
C ILE A 42 3.67 16.50 8.32
N GLY A 43 2.86 16.80 7.31
CA GLY A 43 3.06 16.37 5.93
C GLY A 43 2.32 15.08 5.56
N TYR A 44 2.71 14.52 4.42
CA TYR A 44 1.99 13.44 3.75
C TYR A 44 2.93 12.33 3.30
N CYS A 45 2.37 11.15 3.09
CA CYS A 45 3.09 10.04 2.48
C CYS A 45 2.19 9.27 1.51
N ILE A 46 2.82 8.57 0.57
CA ILE A 46 2.15 7.58 -0.25
C ILE A 46 2.04 6.25 0.51
N HIS A 47 0.84 5.73 0.71
CA HIS A 47 0.60 4.37 1.16
C HIS A 47 0.35 3.47 -0.05
N CYS A 48 1.07 2.34 -0.11
CA CYS A 48 0.94 1.38 -1.20
C CYS A 48 0.03 0.23 -0.78
N LEU A 49 -0.84 -0.15 -1.71
CA LEU A 49 -1.81 -1.24 -1.64
C LEU A 49 -1.60 -2.17 -2.84
N ASN A 50 -2.25 -3.32 -2.80
CA ASN A 50 -2.31 -4.24 -3.92
C ASN A 50 -3.69 -4.25 -4.54
N SER A 51 -3.78 -4.20 -5.86
CA SER A 51 -4.99 -4.59 -6.58
C SER A 51 -4.82 -6.03 -7.06
N VAL A 52 -5.77 -6.92 -6.78
CA VAL A 52 -5.69 -8.35 -7.08
C VAL A 52 -6.91 -8.76 -7.87
N TYR A 53 -6.70 -9.48 -8.97
CA TYR A 53 -7.79 -9.99 -9.80
C TYR A 53 -8.21 -11.38 -9.32
N LEU A 54 -9.46 -11.49 -8.90
CA LEU A 54 -10.10 -12.75 -8.58
C LEU A 54 -10.82 -13.27 -9.82
N GLU A 55 -10.24 -14.28 -10.47
CA GLU A 55 -10.75 -14.80 -11.75
C GLU A 55 -12.14 -15.44 -11.62
N GLY A 56 -12.41 -16.16 -10.54
CA GLY A 56 -13.70 -16.81 -10.30
C GLY A 56 -14.86 -15.82 -10.21
N GLU A 57 -14.59 -14.65 -9.64
CA GLU A 57 -15.52 -13.57 -9.37
C GLU A 57 -15.47 -12.47 -10.44
N LYS A 58 -14.49 -12.54 -11.35
CA LYS A 58 -14.19 -11.53 -12.39
C LYS A 58 -14.09 -10.11 -11.81
N LEU A 59 -13.42 -10.00 -10.66
CA LEU A 59 -13.40 -8.78 -9.86
C LEU A 59 -11.97 -8.38 -9.49
N TRP A 60 -11.68 -7.08 -9.59
CA TRP A 60 -10.51 -6.48 -8.96
C TRP A 60 -10.84 -6.06 -7.55
N ILE A 61 -10.04 -6.50 -6.59
CA ILE A 61 -10.14 -6.14 -5.18
C ILE A 61 -8.89 -5.40 -4.73
N ARG A 62 -9.00 -4.54 -3.72
CA ARG A 62 -7.83 -3.95 -3.07
C ARG A 62 -7.52 -4.65 -1.76
N ILE A 63 -6.24 -4.91 -1.53
CA ILE A 63 -5.71 -5.54 -0.33
C ILE A 63 -4.62 -4.65 0.25
N ASP A 64 -4.69 -4.40 1.56
CA ASP A 64 -3.63 -3.74 2.30
C ASP A 64 -2.67 -4.77 2.92
N ALA A 65 -1.50 -4.91 2.32
CA ALA A 65 -0.47 -5.85 2.77
C ALA A 65 0.21 -5.44 4.09
N ARG A 66 -0.03 -4.22 4.61
CA ARG A 66 0.55 -3.75 5.88
C ARG A 66 0.19 -4.66 7.05
N GLY A 67 -1.04 -5.17 7.06
CA GLY A 67 -1.62 -5.98 8.12
C GLY A 67 -2.18 -5.19 9.31
N ASN A 68 -2.65 -5.93 10.32
CA ASN A 68 -3.37 -5.40 11.47
C ASN A 68 -2.43 -5.13 12.65
N THR A 69 -1.91 -3.91 12.73
CA THR A 69 -1.04 -3.44 13.82
C THR A 69 -1.54 -2.12 14.36
N PHE A 70 -1.29 -1.82 15.64
CA PHE A 70 -1.62 -0.51 16.25
C PHE A 70 -3.08 -0.08 16.07
N GLY A 71 -4.03 -1.00 16.27
CA GLY A 71 -5.46 -0.73 16.14
C GLY A 71 -5.98 -0.69 14.69
N LYS A 72 -5.13 -0.93 13.68
CA LYS A 72 -5.56 -1.07 12.29
C LYS A 72 -6.24 -2.43 12.07
N ASN A 73 -7.29 -2.43 11.27
CA ASN A 73 -8.11 -3.60 10.96
C ASN A 73 -8.43 -3.66 9.46
N ALA A 74 -7.40 -3.84 8.63
CA ALA A 74 -7.56 -4.22 7.24
C ALA A 74 -7.98 -5.70 7.16
N GLN A 75 -8.95 -6.01 6.29
CA GLN A 75 -9.49 -7.35 6.14
C GLN A 75 -9.75 -7.68 4.68
N PHE A 76 -9.62 -8.96 4.37
CA PHE A 76 -10.09 -9.53 3.11
C PHE A 76 -11.13 -10.61 3.41
N SER A 77 -12.31 -10.48 2.81
CA SER A 77 -13.39 -11.46 2.93
C SER A 77 -13.60 -12.18 1.61
N LYS A 78 -13.35 -13.50 1.58
CA LYS A 78 -13.69 -14.32 0.42
C LYS A 78 -15.21 -14.43 0.20
N ALA A 79 -16.01 -14.37 1.27
CA ALA A 79 -17.46 -14.46 1.16
C ALA A 79 -18.09 -13.19 0.56
N HIS A 80 -17.40 -12.05 0.70
CA HIS A 80 -17.83 -10.74 0.23
C HIS A 80 -16.62 -9.98 -0.33
N PRO A 81 -16.04 -10.42 -1.46
CA PRO A 81 -14.81 -9.84 -2.00
C PRO A 81 -14.99 -8.40 -2.49
N GLU A 82 -16.22 -7.97 -2.77
CA GLU A 82 -16.58 -6.60 -3.08
C GLU A 82 -16.51 -5.65 -1.87
N ARG A 83 -16.51 -6.20 -0.64
CA ARG A 83 -16.41 -5.41 0.58
C ARG A 83 -14.95 -5.12 0.88
N GLU A 84 -14.52 -3.96 0.41
CA GLU A 84 -13.22 -3.41 0.76
C GLU A 84 -13.14 -3.02 2.24
N GLN A 85 -12.03 -3.42 2.89
CA GLN A 85 -11.69 -2.98 4.23
C GLN A 85 -10.19 -2.73 4.35
N LEU A 86 -9.79 -1.48 4.14
CA LEU A 86 -8.39 -1.03 4.21
C LEU A 86 -8.04 -0.51 5.61
N ALA A 87 -6.75 -0.37 5.89
CA ALA A 87 -6.29 0.13 7.20
C ALA A 87 -6.62 1.62 7.41
N PHE A 88 -6.73 2.39 6.33
CA PHE A 88 -6.94 3.83 6.36
C PHE A 88 -8.10 4.22 5.42
N PRO A 89 -9.15 4.88 5.94
CA PRO A 89 -10.05 5.63 5.09
C PRO A 89 -9.34 6.90 4.59
N VAL A 90 -9.61 7.30 3.35
CA VAL A 90 -9.12 8.57 2.81
C VAL A 90 -10.01 9.70 3.33
N ARG A 91 -9.39 10.78 3.83
CA ARG A 91 -10.02 12.02 4.31
C ARG A 91 -9.76 13.19 3.36
N PRO A 92 -10.63 13.45 2.36
CA PRO A 92 -10.44 14.55 1.41
C PRO A 92 -10.33 15.93 2.09
N GLU A 93 -10.98 16.13 3.22
CA GLU A 93 -10.90 17.35 4.04
C GLU A 93 -9.50 17.60 4.62
N CYS A 94 -8.68 16.57 4.75
CA CYS A 94 -7.27 16.65 5.14
C CYS A 94 -6.32 16.73 3.92
N GLY A 95 -6.86 16.79 2.69
CA GLY A 95 -6.07 16.74 1.46
C GLY A 95 -5.55 15.36 1.10
N GLU A 96 -6.06 14.30 1.74
CA GLU A 96 -5.77 12.91 1.40
C GLU A 96 -6.45 12.54 0.07
N LYS A 97 -5.85 11.61 -0.67
CA LYS A 97 -6.33 11.21 -2.00
C LYS A 97 -6.24 9.70 -2.19
N ASP A 98 -7.19 9.16 -2.95
CA ASP A 98 -7.15 7.78 -3.40
C ASP A 98 -6.70 7.74 -4.87
N TYR A 99 -5.77 6.85 -5.21
CA TYR A 99 -5.31 6.60 -6.58
C TYR A 99 -5.73 5.17 -6.97
N PRO A 100 -6.91 5.01 -7.60
CA PRO A 100 -7.49 3.70 -7.89
C PRO A 100 -6.82 3.00 -9.08
N GLU A 101 -5.98 3.70 -9.83
CA GLU A 101 -5.29 3.14 -10.99
C GLU A 101 -4.43 1.93 -10.60
N ILE A 102 -4.45 0.91 -11.46
CA ILE A 102 -3.68 -0.31 -11.27
C ILE A 102 -2.36 -0.18 -12.03
N TYR A 103 -1.27 -0.09 -11.27
CA TYR A 103 0.08 -0.02 -11.81
C TYR A 103 0.70 -1.41 -11.88
N VAL A 104 1.27 -1.77 -13.03
CA VAL A 104 1.95 -3.06 -13.23
C VAL A 104 3.30 -3.10 -12.48
N SER A 105 3.96 -1.96 -12.37
CA SER A 105 5.22 -1.82 -11.64
C SER A 105 5.04 -0.89 -10.44
N PRO A 106 5.82 -1.06 -9.37
CA PRO A 106 5.83 -0.11 -8.26
C PRO A 106 6.25 1.27 -8.75
N ALA A 107 5.74 2.32 -8.10
CA ALA A 107 6.04 3.71 -8.47
C ALA A 107 7.55 3.96 -8.32
N PRO A 108 8.26 4.47 -9.34
CA PRO A 108 9.71 4.65 -9.29
C PRO A 108 10.20 5.47 -8.10
N ALA A 109 9.42 6.48 -7.68
CA ALA A 109 9.73 7.29 -6.51
C ALA A 109 9.77 6.48 -5.21
N THR A 110 8.88 5.50 -5.06
CA THR A 110 8.84 4.62 -3.87
C THR A 110 9.99 3.64 -3.85
N ILE A 111 10.41 3.11 -5.02
CA ILE A 111 11.62 2.29 -5.14
C ILE A 111 12.86 3.09 -4.78
N LYS A 112 13.00 4.29 -5.35
CA LYS A 112 14.14 5.16 -5.06
C LYS A 112 14.24 5.45 -3.56
N ALA A 113 13.12 5.77 -2.89
CA ALA A 113 13.11 6.00 -1.44
C ALA A 113 13.64 4.78 -0.66
N LEU A 114 13.24 3.56 -1.03
CA LEU A 114 13.71 2.33 -0.37
C LEU A 114 15.19 2.04 -0.65
N GLU A 115 15.69 2.38 -1.83
CA GLU A 115 17.09 2.11 -2.22
C GLU A 115 18.08 3.13 -1.63
N THR A 116 17.65 4.38 -1.40
CA THR A 116 18.54 5.46 -0.96
C THR A 116 18.55 5.69 0.55
N ASN A 117 17.74 4.98 1.32
CA ASN A 117 17.63 5.17 2.77
C ASN A 117 18.00 3.90 3.53
N GLU A 118 18.91 4.03 4.49
CA GLU A 118 19.36 2.93 5.36
C GLU A 118 18.62 2.90 6.70
N ASP A 119 17.97 4.02 7.09
CA ASP A 119 17.17 4.16 8.30
C ASP A 119 15.68 4.28 7.96
N ALA A 120 14.89 3.31 8.41
CA ALA A 120 13.47 3.25 8.12
C ALA A 120 12.66 4.37 8.79
N LEU A 121 13.04 4.81 9.99
CA LEU A 121 12.33 5.88 10.71
C LEU A 121 12.58 7.22 10.01
N ASN A 122 13.84 7.49 9.66
CA ASN A 122 14.20 8.71 8.94
C ASN A 122 13.52 8.79 7.57
N MET A 123 13.52 7.67 6.84
CA MET A 123 12.82 7.56 5.56
C MET A 123 11.32 7.87 5.70
N ILE A 124 10.63 7.31 6.70
CA ILE A 124 9.19 7.55 6.90
C ILE A 124 8.88 9.03 7.15
N LEU A 125 9.74 9.72 7.89
CA LEU A 125 9.52 11.12 8.26
C LEU A 125 9.94 12.10 7.16
N HIS A 126 10.93 11.77 6.32
CA HIS A 126 11.58 12.75 5.45
C HIS A 126 11.89 12.27 4.03
N GLY A 127 11.84 10.96 3.78
CA GLY A 127 12.31 10.34 2.53
C GLY A 127 11.20 9.74 1.65
N LEU A 128 9.95 9.71 2.12
CA LEU A 128 8.84 9.16 1.33
C LEU A 128 8.28 10.20 0.36
N PRO A 129 7.85 9.78 -0.85
CA PRO A 129 7.18 10.67 -1.78
C PRO A 129 5.80 11.08 -1.26
N GLU A 130 5.36 12.27 -1.67
CA GLU A 130 4.02 12.80 -1.36
C GLU A 130 3.00 12.57 -2.49
N ASP A 131 3.47 12.17 -3.66
CA ASP A 131 2.74 11.92 -4.90
C ASP A 131 3.31 10.73 -5.70
N ILE A 132 2.54 10.26 -6.70
CA ILE A 132 2.88 9.14 -7.61
C ILE A 132 3.42 9.66 -8.93
#